data_AF-A0A920GM18-F1
#
_entry.id   AF-A0A920GM18-F1
#
_cell.length_a   1.000
_cell.length_b   1.000
_cell.length_c   1.000
_cell.angle_alpha   90.00
_cell.angle_beta   90.00
_cell.angle_gamma   90.00
#
_symmetry.space_group_name_H-M   'P 1'
#
loop_
_entity.id
_entity.type
_entity.pdbx_description
1 polymer ?
#
loop_
_entity_poly.entity_id
_entity_poly.type
_entity_poly.pdbx_seq_one_letter_code
_entity_poly.pdbx_strand_id
1 'polypeptide(L)'
;MENIADASSRYQESLPISSDAILNLLKTWKIPYTRTDHVPLRTVEESKKVQDQFLSTENGGGHIKNLYLRDNKKKNILLVLEQDRQIDLKTLHLKLGTGRLSFGSADRLMEYLGVRPGAVTPLCMINGAERSSTFY
;
A
#
# COMPACT_ATOMS: atom_id res chain seq x y z
N MET A 1 14.42 24.52 3.42
CA MET A 1 14.02 23.11 3.60
C MET A 1 14.08 22.49 2.22
N GLU A 2 14.92 21.48 2.01
CA GLU A 2 15.01 20.78 0.73
C GLU A 2 13.65 20.19 0.36
N ASN A 3 13.24 20.35 -0.89
CA ASN A 3 11.98 19.89 -1.44
C ASN A 3 12.04 18.37 -1.67
N ILE A 4 12.18 17.60 -0.59
CA ILE A 4 12.29 16.13 -0.65
C ILE A 4 10.92 15.58 -1.04
N ALA A 5 10.87 14.82 -2.13
CA ALA A 5 9.65 14.21 -2.62
C ALA A 5 9.09 13.21 -1.59
N ASP A 6 7.89 13.51 -1.08
CA ASP A 6 7.16 12.66 -0.13
C ASP A 6 6.02 11.89 -0.84
N ALA A 7 5.24 11.15 -0.05
CA ALA A 7 4.10 10.37 -0.52
C ALA A 7 2.85 11.20 -0.87
N SER A 8 2.89 12.54 -0.75
CA SER A 8 1.74 13.39 -1.02
C SER A 8 1.45 13.50 -2.53
N SER A 9 0.20 13.81 -2.87
CA SER A 9 -0.26 14.04 -4.24
C SER A 9 0.52 15.14 -4.97
N ARG A 10 1.19 16.04 -4.24
CA ARG A 10 2.08 17.07 -4.82
C ARG A 10 3.20 16.50 -5.68
N TYR A 11 3.62 15.26 -5.41
CA TYR A 11 4.69 14.58 -6.15
C TYR A 11 4.17 13.44 -7.02
N GLN A 12 2.87 13.37 -7.32
CA GLN A 12 2.31 12.25 -8.09
C GLN A 12 2.92 12.10 -9.48
N GLU A 13 3.32 13.22 -10.12
CA GLU A 13 3.95 13.23 -11.45
C GLU A 13 5.36 12.61 -11.45
N SER A 14 5.94 12.35 -10.27
CA SER A 14 7.22 11.66 -10.12
C SER A 14 7.07 10.14 -9.91
N LEU A 15 5.84 9.64 -9.87
CA LEU A 15 5.54 8.21 -9.74
C LEU A 15 5.40 7.57 -11.13
N PRO A 16 5.71 6.26 -11.29
CA PRO A 16 5.48 5.56 -12.54
C PRO A 16 4.01 5.58 -13.00
N ILE A 17 3.08 5.62 -12.04
CA ILE A 17 1.66 5.79 -12.28
C ILE A 17 1.10 6.77 -11.25
N SER A 18 0.39 7.80 -11.72
CA SER A 18 -0.23 8.79 -10.83
C SER A 18 -1.53 8.25 -10.23
N SER A 19 -2.00 8.88 -9.16
CA SER A 19 -3.30 8.55 -8.57
C SER A 19 -4.44 8.74 -9.57
N ASP A 20 -4.40 9.81 -10.38
CA ASP A 20 -5.41 10.09 -11.39
C ASP A 20 -5.41 9.02 -12.51
N ALA A 21 -4.25 8.52 -12.91
CA ALA A 21 -4.15 7.42 -13.86
C ALA A 21 -4.77 6.13 -13.30
N ILE A 22 -4.55 5.80 -12.02
CA ILE A 22 -5.18 4.65 -11.36
C ILE A 22 -6.72 4.82 -11.34
N LEU A 23 -7.22 6.01 -10.97
CA LEU A 23 -8.67 6.26 -10.96
C LEU A 23 -9.30 6.11 -12.35
N ASN A 24 -8.59 6.52 -13.40
CA ASN A 24 -9.04 6.32 -14.78
C ASN A 24 -9.03 4.83 -15.19
N LEU A 25 -8.08 4.03 -14.71
CA LEU A 25 -8.10 2.58 -14.90
C LEU A 25 -9.30 1.94 -14.22
N LEU A 26 -9.62 2.32 -12.97
CA LEU A 26 -10.81 1.82 -12.27
C LEU A 26 -12.10 2.13 -13.04
N LYS A 27 -12.23 3.35 -13.57
CA LYS A 27 -13.36 3.73 -14.46
C LYS A 27 -13.41 2.85 -15.71
N THR A 28 -12.26 2.65 -16.36
CA THR A 28 -12.15 1.84 -17.59
C THR A 28 -12.54 0.39 -17.35
N TRP A 29 -12.11 -0.18 -16.22
CA TRP A 29 -12.47 -1.53 -15.79
C TRP A 29 -13.87 -1.63 -15.18
N LYS A 30 -14.60 -0.52 -15.08
CA LYS A 30 -15.94 -0.43 -14.49
C LYS A 30 -15.98 -0.93 -13.03
N ILE A 31 -14.91 -0.68 -12.28
CA ILE A 31 -14.85 -0.96 -10.84
C ILE A 31 -15.39 0.27 -10.10
N PRO A 32 -16.54 0.14 -9.41
CA PRO A 32 -17.11 1.26 -8.65
C PRO A 32 -16.22 1.61 -7.46
N TYR A 33 -16.06 2.91 -7.20
CA TYR A 33 -15.33 3.39 -6.03
C TYR A 33 -15.92 4.70 -5.51
N THR A 34 -15.74 4.93 -4.22
CA THR A 34 -15.95 6.24 -3.58
C THR A 34 -14.59 6.80 -3.21
N ARG A 35 -14.35 8.08 -3.49
CA ARG A 35 -13.12 8.79 -3.13
C ARG A 35 -13.45 9.86 -2.09
N THR A 36 -12.69 9.85 -1.01
CA THR A 36 -12.71 10.90 0.01
C THR A 36 -11.32 11.50 0.09
N ASP A 37 -11.19 12.79 -0.14
CA ASP A 37 -9.93 13.52 0.04
C ASP A 37 -9.83 13.99 1.49
N HIS A 38 -8.67 13.82 2.11
CA HIS A 38 -8.40 14.24 3.48
C HIS A 38 -7.03 14.90 3.57
N VAL A 39 -6.81 15.67 4.64
CA VAL A 39 -5.47 16.20 4.95
C VAL A 39 -4.51 15.05 5.22
N PRO A 40 -3.21 15.16 4.89
CA PRO A 40 -2.24 14.12 5.21
C PRO A 40 -2.25 13.80 6.71
N LEU A 41 -2.51 12.53 7.03
CA LEU A 41 -2.59 12.04 8.40
C LEU A 41 -1.20 11.52 8.76
N ARG A 42 -0.51 12.19 9.68
CA ARG A 42 0.87 11.86 10.05
C ARG A 42 0.93 11.11 11.38
N THR A 43 -0.11 11.22 12.20
CA THR A 43 -0.21 10.47 13.46
C THR A 43 -1.34 9.45 13.44
N VAL A 44 -1.22 8.44 14.32
CA VAL A 44 -2.28 7.46 14.55
C VAL A 44 -3.55 8.14 15.09
N GLU A 45 -3.42 9.17 15.94
CA GLU A 45 -4.59 9.90 16.44
C GLU A 45 -5.30 10.70 15.34
N GLU A 46 -4.55 11.37 14.45
CA GLU A 46 -5.13 12.05 13.29
C GLU A 46 -5.87 11.05 12.39
N SER A 47 -5.27 9.87 12.19
CA SER A 47 -5.85 8.82 11.34
C SER A 47 -7.16 8.29 11.89
N LYS A 48 -7.28 8.13 13.22
CA LYS A 48 -8.52 7.72 13.88
C LYS A 48 -9.64 8.75 13.75
N LYS A 49 -9.33 10.05 13.72
CA LYS A 49 -10.34 11.13 13.64
C LYS A 49 -11.05 11.21 12.28
N VAL A 50 -10.43 10.71 11.23
CA VAL A 50 -11.06 10.63 9.90
C VAL A 50 -11.54 9.23 9.57
N GLN A 51 -11.30 8.26 10.46
CA GLN A 51 -11.68 6.87 10.25
C GLN A 51 -13.18 6.72 10.03
N ASP A 52 -13.97 7.49 10.79
CA ASP A 52 -15.44 7.56 10.70
C ASP A 52 -15.94 8.17 9.37
N GLN A 53 -15.07 8.82 8.59
CA GLN A 53 -15.40 9.32 7.25
C GLN A 53 -15.35 8.23 6.17
N PHE A 54 -14.76 7.08 6.51
CA PHE A 54 -14.75 5.90 5.66
C PHE A 54 -15.93 4.98 6.02
N LEU A 55 -16.28 4.08 5.11
CA LEU A 55 -17.26 3.04 5.42
C LEU A 55 -16.81 2.29 6.68
N SER A 56 -17.69 2.24 7.66
CA SER A 56 -17.43 1.47 8.87
C SER A 56 -17.47 -0.03 8.59
N THR A 57 -16.86 -0.83 9.49
CA THR A 57 -16.83 -2.28 9.40
C THR A 57 -18.22 -2.90 9.26
N GLU A 58 -19.20 -2.37 10.00
CA GLU A 58 -20.60 -2.81 9.91
C GLU A 58 -21.27 -2.49 8.56
N ASN A 59 -20.78 -1.48 7.84
CA ASN A 59 -21.28 -1.08 6.51
C ASN A 59 -20.46 -1.68 5.35
N GLY A 60 -19.66 -2.72 5.63
CA GLY A 60 -18.83 -3.41 4.64
C GLY A 60 -17.49 -2.72 4.35
N GLY A 61 -17.10 -1.72 5.14
CA GLY A 61 -15.79 -1.09 5.02
C GLY A 61 -14.74 -1.76 5.90
N GLY A 62 -13.71 -2.36 5.31
CA GLY A 62 -12.58 -2.92 6.05
C GLY A 62 -11.37 -2.00 5.99
N HIS A 63 -10.85 -1.57 7.14
CA HIS A 63 -9.55 -0.91 7.16
C HIS A 63 -8.44 -1.95 6.99
N ILE A 64 -7.53 -1.67 6.06
CA ILE A 64 -6.39 -2.52 5.77
C ILE A 64 -5.09 -1.78 6.06
N LYS A 65 -4.07 -2.55 6.45
CA LYS A 65 -2.67 -2.13 6.37
C LYS A 65 -1.94 -2.96 5.34
N ASN A 66 -0.92 -2.35 4.76
CA ASN A 66 -0.14 -2.91 3.68
C ASN A 66 1.32 -2.96 4.11
N LEU A 67 1.94 -4.13 4.00
CA LEU A 67 3.35 -4.34 4.35
C LEU A 67 4.10 -4.75 3.10
N TYR A 68 5.13 -3.98 2.76
CA TYR A 68 6.09 -4.38 1.74
C TYR A 68 7.20 -5.21 2.37
N LEU A 69 7.20 -6.50 2.06
CA LEU A 69 8.11 -7.49 2.60
C LEU A 69 9.01 -8.04 1.49
N ARG A 70 10.15 -8.57 1.91
CA ARG A 70 11.05 -9.32 1.05
C ARG A 70 11.55 -10.55 1.79
N ASP A 71 11.57 -11.67 1.08
CA ASP A 71 12.16 -12.88 1.62
C ASP A 71 13.68 -12.94 1.38
N ASN A 72 14.37 -13.85 2.07
CA ASN A 72 15.80 -14.07 1.89
C ASN A 72 16.17 -14.65 0.50
N LYS A 73 15.18 -15.05 -0.31
CA LYS A 73 15.35 -15.47 -1.72
C LYS A 73 15.08 -14.32 -2.70
N LYS A 74 15.01 -13.08 -2.19
CA LYS A 74 14.82 -11.84 -2.96
C LYS A 74 13.43 -11.69 -3.61
N LYS A 75 12.42 -12.48 -3.21
CA LYS A 75 11.04 -12.29 -3.66
C LYS A 75 10.43 -11.09 -2.96
N ASN A 76 9.80 -10.20 -3.72
CA ASN A 76 9.11 -9.02 -3.20
C ASN A 76 7.64 -9.36 -2.97
N ILE A 77 7.12 -8.96 -1.82
CA ILE A 77 5.81 -9.36 -1.33
C ILE A 77 5.06 -8.12 -0.88
N LEU A 78 3.84 -7.94 -1.39
CA LEU A 78 2.85 -7.05 -0.82
C LEU A 78 1.89 -7.89 0.02
N LEU A 79 1.96 -7.73 1.33
CA LEU A 79 1.03 -8.39 2.27
C LEU A 79 -0.04 -7.39 2.68
N VAL A 80 -1.30 -7.74 2.47
CA VAL A 80 -2.48 -6.96 2.82
C VAL A 80 -3.25 -7.68 3.90
N LEU A 81 -3.56 -6.95 4.96
CA LEU A 81 -4.25 -7.50 6.11
C LEU A 81 -5.16 -6.45 6.73
N GLU A 82 -6.13 -6.92 7.49
CA GLU A 82 -6.94 -6.06 8.36
C GLU A 82 -6.02 -5.24 9.29
N GLN A 83 -6.40 -3.98 9.53
CA GLN A 83 -5.63 -2.95 10.21
C GLN A 83 -5.04 -3.42 11.56
N ASP A 84 -5.84 -4.05 12.41
CA ASP A 84 -5.44 -4.45 13.76
C ASP A 84 -4.87 -5.87 13.85
N ARG A 85 -4.92 -6.64 12.75
CA ARG A 85 -4.36 -7.99 12.69
C ARG A 85 -2.88 -8.00 13.05
N GLN A 86 -2.54 -8.70 14.12
CA GLN A 86 -1.16 -8.95 14.49
C GLN A 86 -0.59 -10.10 13.66
N ILE A 87 0.68 -9.95 13.27
CA ILE A 87 1.42 -10.98 12.54
C ILE A 87 2.79 -11.17 13.17
N ASP A 88 3.28 -12.40 13.17
CA ASP A 88 4.66 -12.71 13.51
C ASP A 88 5.40 -13.11 12.23
N LEU A 89 6.28 -12.21 11.76
CA LEU A 89 7.08 -12.45 10.56
C LEU A 89 8.00 -13.68 10.69
N LYS A 90 8.37 -14.07 11.92
CA LYS A 90 9.20 -15.25 12.16
C LYS A 90 8.48 -16.54 11.83
N THR A 91 7.16 -16.59 11.94
CA THR A 91 6.35 -17.79 11.66
C THR A 91 5.52 -17.67 10.39
N LEU A 92 5.20 -16.44 9.95
CA LEU A 92 4.40 -16.19 8.76
C LEU A 92 4.99 -16.80 7.48
N HIS A 93 6.31 -16.79 7.34
CA HIS A 93 6.97 -17.33 6.15
C HIS A 93 6.64 -18.82 5.89
N LEU A 94 6.43 -19.60 6.94
CA LEU A 94 6.01 -21.01 6.86
C LEU A 94 4.61 -21.14 6.26
N LYS A 95 3.69 -20.26 6.67
CA LYS A 95 2.31 -20.24 6.17
C LYS A 95 2.24 -19.82 4.69
N LEU A 96 3.10 -18.89 4.29
CA LEU A 96 3.12 -18.37 2.92
C LEU A 96 3.99 -19.21 1.96
N GLY A 97 4.72 -20.21 2.46
CA GLY A 97 5.66 -20.99 1.66
C GLY A 97 6.85 -20.17 1.14
N THR A 98 7.27 -19.15 1.90
CA THR A 98 8.32 -18.19 1.50
C THR A 98 9.60 -18.39 2.31
N GLY A 99 10.69 -17.73 1.88
CA GLY A 99 11.87 -17.59 2.73
C GLY A 99 11.62 -16.68 3.95
N ARG A 100 12.61 -16.55 4.85
CA ARG A 100 12.49 -15.65 6.01
C ARG A 100 12.15 -14.23 5.56
N LEU A 101 11.09 -13.65 6.13
CA LEU A 101 10.56 -12.34 5.75
C LEU A 101 11.23 -11.20 6.53
N SER A 102 11.41 -10.09 5.83
CA SER A 102 11.91 -8.81 6.38
C SER A 102 11.25 -7.65 5.62
N PHE A 103 11.27 -6.44 6.17
CA PHE A 103 10.77 -5.25 5.45
C PHE A 103 11.66 -4.91 4.26
N GLY A 104 11.04 -4.55 3.14
CA GLY A 104 11.74 -3.99 1.99
C GLY A 104 12.22 -2.55 2.24
N SER A 105 13.28 -2.14 1.55
CA SER A 105 13.76 -0.74 1.61
C SER A 105 12.86 0.21 0.82
N ALA A 106 12.95 1.51 1.12
CA ALA A 106 12.23 2.56 0.39
C ALA A 106 12.58 2.55 -1.11
N ASP A 107 13.85 2.38 -1.47
CA ASP A 107 14.28 2.32 -2.88
C ASP A 107 13.63 1.14 -3.61
N ARG A 108 13.56 -0.03 -2.96
CA ARG A 108 12.90 -1.21 -3.53
C ARG A 108 11.40 -1.05 -3.59
N LEU A 109 10.80 -0.30 -2.67
CA LEU A 109 9.37 0.00 -2.74
C LEU A 109 9.06 0.81 -4.00
N MET A 110 9.86 1.82 -4.30
CA MET A 110 9.76 2.58 -5.54
C MET A 110 10.08 1.71 -6.77
N GLU A 111 11.15 0.92 -6.71
CA GLU A 111 11.59 0.04 -7.79
C GLU A 111 10.57 -1.05 -8.13
N TYR A 112 9.83 -1.62 -7.18
CA TYR A 112 8.92 -2.74 -7.47
C TYR A 112 7.44 -2.35 -7.49
N LEU A 113 7.03 -1.43 -6.62
CA LEU A 113 5.62 -1.04 -6.48
C LEU A 113 5.34 0.38 -6.99
N GLY A 114 6.38 1.19 -7.25
CA GLY A 114 6.22 2.54 -7.78
C GLY A 114 5.58 3.52 -6.78
N VAL A 115 5.76 3.27 -5.48
CA VAL A 115 5.21 4.11 -4.40
C VAL A 115 6.28 4.43 -3.36
N ARG A 116 6.05 5.48 -2.58
CA ARG A 116 6.92 5.90 -1.46
C ARG A 116 6.42 5.34 -0.13
N PRO A 117 7.29 5.25 0.90
CA PRO A 117 6.86 4.89 2.25
C PRO A 117 5.69 5.78 2.70
N GLY A 118 4.66 5.17 3.28
CA GLY A 118 3.41 5.84 3.68
C GLY A 118 2.30 5.81 2.64
N ALA A 119 2.58 5.43 1.38
CA ALA A 119 1.57 5.30 0.31
C ALA A 119 1.39 3.84 -0.19
N VAL A 120 1.71 2.84 0.63
CA VAL A 120 1.54 1.43 0.25
C VAL A 120 0.05 1.07 0.25
N THR A 121 -0.42 0.52 -0.87
CA THR A 121 -1.84 0.19 -1.12
C THR A 121 -1.92 -1.02 -2.06
N PRO A 122 -2.98 -1.86 -2.03
CA PRO A 122 -3.15 -2.94 -3.01
C PRO A 122 -3.08 -2.46 -4.47
N LEU A 123 -3.48 -1.21 -4.73
CA LEU A 123 -3.49 -0.62 -6.07
C LEU A 123 -2.09 -0.52 -6.71
N CYS A 124 -1.01 -0.55 -5.91
CA CYS A 124 0.35 -0.52 -6.46
C CYS A 124 0.74 -1.82 -7.18
N MET A 125 -0.07 -2.88 -7.07
CA MET A 125 0.11 -4.12 -7.84
C MET A 125 -0.03 -3.92 -9.35
N ILE A 126 -0.59 -2.80 -9.82
CA ILE A 126 -0.52 -2.42 -11.24
C ILE A 126 0.94 -2.40 -11.72
N ASN A 127 1.87 -1.87 -10.92
CA ASN A 127 3.31 -1.96 -11.19
C ASN A 127 3.89 -3.29 -10.67
N GLY A 128 3.46 -3.71 -9.48
CA GLY A 128 4.03 -4.86 -8.77
C GLY A 128 3.94 -6.17 -9.55
N ALA A 129 2.81 -6.41 -10.23
CA ALA A 129 2.58 -7.63 -11.00
C ALA A 129 3.57 -7.75 -12.17
N GLU A 130 3.86 -6.65 -12.87
CA GLU A 130 4.84 -6.61 -13.97
C GLU A 130 6.27 -6.82 -13.46
N ARG A 131 6.53 -6.46 -12.20
CA ARG A 131 7.86 -6.54 -11.56
C ARG A 131 8.02 -7.75 -10.65
N SER A 132 7.25 -8.80 -10.86
CA SER A 132 7.33 -10.08 -10.12
C SER A 132 7.13 -9.94 -8.60
N SER A 133 6.33 -8.98 -8.16
CA SER A 133 5.88 -8.90 -6.77
C SER A 133 4.71 -9.86 -6.55
N THR A 134 4.70 -10.54 -5.41
CA THR A 134 3.60 -11.44 -5.03
C THR A 134 2.66 -10.74 -4.06
N PHE A 135 1.35 -10.86 -4.31
CA PHE A 135 0.30 -10.33 -3.44
C PHE A 135 -0.21 -11.42 -2.50
N TYR A 136 -0.34 -11.11 -1.20
CA TYR A 136 -0.90 -11.98 -0.17
C TYR A 136 -1.93 -11.24 0.68
#